data_AF-A0A2G2BVG4-F1
#
_entry.id   AF-A0A2G2BVG4-F1
#
_cell.length_a   1.000
_cell.length_b   1.000
_cell.length_c   1.000
_cell.angle_alpha   90.00
_cell.angle_beta   90.00
_cell.angle_gamma   90.00
#
_symmetry.space_group_name_H-M   'P 1'
#
loop_
_entity.id
_entity.type
_entity.pdbx_description
1 polymer ?
#
loop_
_entity_poly.entity_id
_entity_poly.type
_entity_poly.pdbx_seq_one_letter_code
_entity_poly.pdbx_strand_id
1 'polypeptide(L)'
;MRCVATKPSELWATANPAEALIALYRQPPLENLKAPAFGPPDEPTLAASALLDRGFLSEQLARYGRSHGDHADGKAIASIWSKFHFSSVAIPTLVANLLLGYELPLAGDELRLAVGDQGQTARIWLPHGGVPLSSSAPQARFCRLFDDHCAPLIELLAVISGLSAKVFWSNLGHYVEFVGKACSRHPEFSAAGDPLLDYLDTKTLPDGRRNPLYQPVRYLELGGETPSRVRRLCCIKYRLPGEPLCGGCPLKPENKPSKQRR
;
A
#
# COMPACT_ATOMS: atom_id res chain seq x y z
N MET A 1 -9.32 -20.29 -22.95
CA MET A 1 -8.06 -20.79 -22.36
C MET A 1 -8.24 -20.83 -20.85
N ARG A 2 -8.24 -22.02 -20.23
CA ARG A 2 -8.29 -22.14 -18.76
C ARG A 2 -6.93 -21.70 -18.22
N CYS A 3 -6.90 -20.66 -17.40
CA CYS A 3 -5.72 -20.27 -16.64
C CYS A 3 -5.46 -21.39 -15.63
N VAL A 4 -4.49 -22.25 -15.92
CA VAL A 4 -4.05 -23.28 -14.96
C VAL A 4 -3.24 -22.52 -13.92
N ALA A 5 -3.88 -22.21 -12.79
CA ALA A 5 -3.17 -21.74 -11.62
C ALA A 5 -2.09 -22.78 -11.28
N THR A 6 -0.83 -22.44 -11.53
CA THR A 6 0.31 -23.23 -11.04
C THR A 6 0.16 -23.34 -9.55
N LYS A 7 -0.02 -24.57 -9.05
CA LYS A 7 -0.06 -24.82 -7.61
C LYS A 7 1.26 -24.30 -7.02
N PRO A 8 1.21 -23.56 -5.90
CA PRO A 8 2.40 -23.28 -5.12
C PRO A 8 3.17 -24.58 -4.91
N SER A 9 4.47 -24.55 -5.14
CA SER A 9 5.39 -25.62 -4.78
C SER A 9 5.12 -26.18 -3.37
N GLU A 10 5.45 -27.45 -3.13
CA GLU A 10 5.21 -28.11 -1.83
C GLU A 10 5.90 -27.42 -0.63
N LEU A 11 6.98 -26.64 -0.84
CA LEU A 11 7.61 -25.91 0.27
C LEU A 11 6.71 -24.84 0.91
N TRP A 12 5.70 -24.32 0.21
CA TRP A 12 4.84 -23.24 0.70
C TRP A 12 3.59 -23.79 1.36
N ALA A 13 3.19 -25.00 0.98
CA ALA A 13 2.01 -25.69 1.50
C ALA A 13 2.22 -26.25 2.92
N THR A 14 3.46 -26.46 3.33
CA THR A 14 3.83 -27.07 4.62
C THR A 14 4.50 -26.11 5.61
N ALA A 15 4.94 -24.95 5.13
CA ALA A 15 5.60 -23.95 5.96
C ALA A 15 4.61 -23.16 6.81
N ASN A 16 5.05 -22.75 8.01
CA ASN A 16 4.34 -21.77 8.81
C ASN A 16 4.09 -20.50 7.95
N PRO A 17 2.86 -19.95 7.89
CA PRO A 17 2.54 -18.80 7.02
C PRO A 17 3.44 -17.57 7.27
N ALA A 18 3.90 -17.37 8.50
CA ALA A 18 4.84 -16.30 8.83
C ALA A 18 6.20 -16.54 8.17
N GLU A 19 6.75 -17.74 8.31
CA GLU A 19 8.05 -18.12 7.73
C GLU A 19 8.00 -18.11 6.20
N ALA A 20 6.91 -18.64 5.62
CA ALA A 20 6.66 -18.60 4.19
C ALA A 20 6.61 -17.15 3.67
N LEU A 21 5.95 -16.24 4.38
CA LEU A 21 5.93 -14.84 3.98
C LEU A 21 7.32 -14.21 4.05
N ILE A 22 8.10 -14.45 5.12
CA ILE A 22 9.46 -13.92 5.21
C ILE A 22 10.36 -14.48 4.10
N ALA A 23 10.22 -15.74 3.72
CA ALA A 23 10.98 -16.35 2.64
C ALA A 23 10.75 -15.65 1.29
N LEU A 24 9.51 -15.23 1.00
CA LEU A 24 9.19 -14.47 -0.23
C LEU A 24 9.97 -13.14 -0.33
N TYR A 25 10.28 -12.49 0.80
CA TYR A 25 11.08 -11.25 0.84
C TYR A 25 12.60 -11.48 0.72
N ARG A 26 13.05 -12.72 0.58
CA ARG A 26 14.47 -13.04 0.35
C ARG A 26 14.80 -13.27 -1.12
N GLN A 27 13.81 -13.19 -2.00
CA GLN A 27 13.95 -13.48 -3.42
C GLN A 27 13.20 -12.47 -4.31
N PRO A 28 13.57 -12.37 -5.60
CA PRO A 28 12.85 -11.55 -6.55
C PRO A 28 11.36 -11.92 -6.64
N PRO A 29 10.44 -10.93 -6.76
CA PRO A 29 10.69 -9.49 -6.92
C PRO A 29 10.55 -8.67 -5.62
N LEU A 30 10.63 -9.30 -4.45
CA LEU A 30 10.34 -8.66 -3.15
C LEU A 30 11.58 -8.41 -2.29
N GLU A 31 12.76 -8.83 -2.73
CA GLU A 31 14.04 -8.80 -2.02
C GLU A 31 14.49 -7.40 -1.59
N ASN A 32 14.01 -6.37 -2.29
CA ASN A 32 14.31 -4.96 -1.96
C ASN A 32 13.21 -4.29 -1.12
N LEU A 33 12.18 -5.02 -0.71
CA LEU A 33 11.07 -4.52 0.08
C LEU A 33 11.25 -4.84 1.56
N LYS A 34 10.60 -4.06 2.42
CA LYS A 34 10.63 -4.29 3.86
C LYS A 34 9.66 -5.40 4.24
N ALA A 35 10.20 -6.52 4.72
CA ALA A 35 9.42 -7.59 5.29
C ALA A 35 8.71 -7.16 6.60
N PRO A 36 7.53 -7.73 6.92
CA PRO A 36 6.94 -7.60 8.24
C PRO A 36 7.77 -8.36 9.28
N ALA A 37 7.50 -8.16 10.56
CA ALA A 37 8.02 -8.97 11.65
C ALA A 37 6.88 -9.73 12.34
N PHE A 38 7.23 -10.83 13.00
CA PHE A 38 6.27 -11.73 13.63
C PHE A 38 6.65 -12.04 15.07
N GLY A 39 5.64 -12.25 15.92
CA GLY A 39 5.81 -12.54 17.34
C GLY A 39 5.92 -11.29 18.21
N PRO A 40 6.38 -11.44 19.48
CA PRO A 40 6.55 -10.31 20.40
C PRO A 40 7.55 -9.29 19.84
N PRO A 41 7.20 -7.99 19.79
CA PRO A 41 8.14 -6.95 19.37
C PRO A 41 9.37 -6.90 20.27
N ASP A 42 10.55 -6.81 19.66
CA ASP A 42 11.82 -6.54 20.33
C ASP A 42 12.16 -5.02 20.35
N GLU A 43 11.29 -4.21 19.76
CA GLU A 43 11.39 -2.75 19.69
C GLU A 43 10.10 -2.06 20.15
N PRO A 44 10.15 -0.76 20.53
CA PRO A 44 8.95 0.00 20.86
C PRO A 44 7.97 0.05 19.68
N THR A 45 6.73 -0.34 19.96
CA THR A 45 5.66 -0.37 18.97
C THR A 45 4.39 0.28 19.52
N LEU A 46 3.55 0.78 18.63
CA LEU A 46 2.19 1.24 18.96
C LEU A 46 1.15 0.37 18.24
N ALA A 47 -0.03 0.21 18.85
CA ALA A 47 -1.15 -0.45 18.20
C ALA A 47 -1.64 0.40 17.03
N ALA A 48 -1.88 -0.20 15.86
CA ALA A 48 -2.36 0.54 14.69
C ALA A 48 -3.73 1.16 14.91
N SER A 49 -4.58 0.53 15.74
CA SER A 49 -5.86 1.06 16.21
C SER A 49 -5.74 2.46 16.83
N ALA A 50 -4.63 2.78 17.50
CA ALA A 50 -4.39 4.09 18.10
C ALA A 50 -4.34 5.22 17.05
N LEU A 51 -4.01 4.92 15.79
CA LEU A 51 -4.01 5.90 14.70
C LEU A 51 -5.42 6.35 14.30
N LEU A 52 -6.47 5.67 14.75
CA LEU A 52 -7.85 6.09 14.54
C LEU A 52 -8.31 7.11 15.57
N ASP A 53 -7.51 7.37 16.62
CA ASP A 53 -7.71 8.52 17.48
C ASP A 53 -7.17 9.80 16.82
N ARG A 54 -8.02 10.84 16.76
CA ARG A 54 -7.68 12.10 16.11
C ARG A 54 -6.51 12.81 16.79
N GLY A 55 -6.50 12.84 18.13
CA GLY A 55 -5.48 13.53 18.90
C GLY A 55 -4.13 12.86 18.72
N PHE A 56 -4.11 11.54 18.87
CA PHE A 56 -2.93 10.71 18.69
C PHE A 56 -2.37 10.82 17.26
N LEU A 57 -3.20 10.70 16.22
CA LEU A 57 -2.73 10.81 14.85
C LEU A 57 -2.18 12.23 14.56
N SER A 58 -2.84 13.27 15.07
CA SER A 58 -2.34 14.65 14.94
C SER A 58 -0.96 14.80 15.60
N GLU A 59 -0.76 14.17 16.76
CA GLU A 59 0.53 14.14 17.43
C GLU A 59 1.59 13.41 16.59
N GLN A 60 1.29 12.23 16.04
CA GLN A 60 2.22 11.49 15.17
C GLN A 60 2.62 12.31 13.94
N LEU A 61 1.66 13.00 13.31
CA LEU A 61 1.93 13.89 12.18
C LEU A 61 2.79 15.09 12.59
N ALA A 62 2.55 15.69 13.76
CA ALA A 62 3.38 16.77 14.28
C ALA A 62 4.81 16.29 14.61
N ARG A 63 4.96 15.09 15.17
CA ARG A 63 6.26 14.44 15.39
C ARG A 63 7.03 14.28 14.08
N TYR A 64 6.36 13.77 13.04
CA TYR A 64 6.94 13.66 11.70
C TYR A 64 7.23 15.03 11.06
N GLY A 65 6.38 16.03 11.29
CA GLY A 65 6.59 17.39 10.79
C GLY A 65 7.89 18.03 11.26
N ARG A 66 8.32 17.78 12.50
CA ARG A 66 9.54 18.36 13.07
C ARG A 66 10.80 17.97 12.31
N SER A 67 10.83 16.82 11.65
CA SER A 67 11.98 16.40 10.85
C SER A 67 12.15 17.18 9.54
N HIS A 68 11.15 17.99 9.16
CA HIS A 68 11.12 18.77 7.92
C HIS A 68 11.20 20.29 8.18
N GLY A 69 11.44 20.69 9.43
CA GLY A 69 11.57 22.08 9.86
C GLY A 69 10.25 22.76 10.23
N ASP A 70 10.34 23.88 10.95
CA ASP A 70 9.20 24.58 11.58
C ASP A 70 8.15 25.13 10.61
N HIS A 71 8.51 25.26 9.33
CA HIS A 71 7.63 25.78 8.28
C HIS A 71 7.21 24.70 7.26
N ALA A 72 7.40 23.42 7.59
CA ALA A 72 6.96 22.34 6.74
C ALA A 72 5.45 22.39 6.48
N ASP A 73 5.04 22.21 5.22
CA ASP A 73 3.63 22.16 4.84
C ASP A 73 2.95 20.94 5.45
N GLY A 74 2.08 21.17 6.46
CA GLY A 74 1.35 20.11 7.17
C GLY A 74 0.55 19.18 6.25
N LYS A 75 0.10 19.66 5.09
CA LYS A 75 -0.57 18.83 4.08
C LYS A 75 0.42 17.82 3.47
N ALA A 76 1.59 18.28 3.07
CA ALA A 76 2.63 17.39 2.54
C ALA A 76 3.13 16.42 3.61
N ILE A 77 3.28 16.86 4.86
CA ILE A 77 3.59 15.98 6.01
C ILE A 77 2.59 14.83 6.11
N ALA A 78 1.29 15.12 6.16
CA ALA A 78 0.25 14.09 6.21
C ALA A 78 0.32 13.14 5.01
N SER A 79 0.49 13.67 3.80
CA SER A 79 0.60 12.86 2.58
C SER A 79 1.81 11.92 2.58
N ILE A 80 2.98 12.39 3.04
CA ILE A 80 4.20 11.58 3.03
C ILE A 80 4.22 10.57 4.17
N TRP A 81 3.77 10.96 5.37
CA TRP A 81 3.57 10.04 6.47
C TRP A 81 2.63 8.89 6.07
N SER A 82 1.52 9.19 5.37
CA SER A 82 0.59 8.16 4.91
C SER A 82 1.25 7.17 3.96
N LYS A 83 2.21 7.59 3.14
CA LYS A 83 2.91 6.70 2.21
C LYS A 83 3.75 5.66 2.95
N PHE A 84 4.46 6.07 4.01
CA PHE A 84 5.22 5.14 4.85
C PHE A 84 4.31 4.12 5.52
N HIS A 85 3.17 4.58 6.04
CA HIS A 85 2.16 3.70 6.63
C HIS A 85 1.59 2.71 5.60
N PHE A 86 1.07 3.22 4.47
CA PHE A 86 0.44 2.38 3.46
C PHE A 86 1.41 1.40 2.80
N SER A 87 2.66 1.77 2.54
CA SER A 87 3.64 0.81 2.01
C SER A 87 3.95 -0.30 3.02
N SER A 88 4.07 0.05 4.30
CA SER A 88 4.42 -0.91 5.35
C SER A 88 3.30 -1.91 5.64
N VAL A 89 2.04 -1.51 5.49
CA VAL A 89 0.88 -2.38 5.72
C VAL A 89 0.43 -3.09 4.46
N ALA A 90 0.22 -2.36 3.35
CA ALA A 90 -0.44 -2.92 2.17
C ALA A 90 0.43 -3.94 1.44
N ILE A 91 1.75 -3.73 1.36
CA ILE A 91 2.65 -4.65 0.64
C ILE A 91 2.64 -6.05 1.28
N PRO A 92 2.98 -6.24 2.57
CA PRO A 92 2.95 -7.57 3.16
C PRO A 92 1.56 -8.20 3.18
N THR A 93 0.52 -7.41 3.40
CA THR A 93 -0.86 -7.91 3.38
C THR A 93 -1.24 -8.46 2.01
N LEU A 94 -0.96 -7.72 0.95
CA LEU A 94 -1.28 -8.14 -0.41
C LEU A 94 -0.39 -9.29 -0.88
N VAL A 95 0.89 -9.33 -0.49
CA VAL A 95 1.77 -10.46 -0.80
C VAL A 95 1.28 -11.75 -0.15
N ALA A 96 0.96 -11.73 1.15
CA ALA A 96 0.41 -12.89 1.85
C ALA A 96 -0.93 -13.34 1.22
N ASN A 97 -1.78 -12.39 0.87
CA ASN A 97 -3.07 -12.64 0.25
C ASN A 97 -2.95 -13.25 -1.16
N LEU A 98 -2.08 -12.69 -2.00
CA LEU A 98 -1.96 -13.07 -3.42
C LEU A 98 -1.12 -14.32 -3.63
N LEU A 99 0.00 -14.45 -2.91
CA LEU A 99 0.96 -15.55 -3.13
C LEU A 99 0.70 -16.75 -2.21
N LEU A 100 0.25 -16.51 -0.98
CA LEU A 100 0.05 -17.57 0.01
C LEU A 100 -1.43 -17.91 0.23
N GLY A 101 -2.35 -17.01 -0.11
CA GLY A 101 -3.77 -17.20 0.16
C GLY A 101 -4.13 -17.00 1.64
N TYR A 102 -3.41 -16.12 2.34
CA TYR A 102 -3.63 -15.81 3.75
C TYR A 102 -4.06 -14.35 3.97
N GLU A 103 -4.93 -14.15 4.96
CA GLU A 103 -5.33 -12.85 5.50
C GLU A 103 -4.55 -12.56 6.79
N LEU A 104 -3.76 -11.48 6.79
CA LEU A 104 -2.98 -11.08 7.96
C LEU A 104 -3.88 -10.43 9.03
N PRO A 105 -3.54 -10.57 10.33
CA PRO A 105 -4.36 -10.04 11.43
C PRO A 105 -4.18 -8.52 11.55
N LEU A 106 -4.96 -7.76 10.76
CA LEU A 106 -4.95 -6.29 10.76
C LEU A 106 -5.91 -5.67 11.79
N ALA A 107 -6.67 -6.49 12.52
CA ALA A 107 -7.73 -6.01 13.39
C ALA A 107 -7.21 -5.59 14.78
N GLY A 108 -7.84 -4.56 15.34
CA GLY A 108 -7.61 -4.13 16.73
C GLY A 108 -6.13 -3.88 17.05
N ASP A 109 -5.66 -4.48 18.14
CA ASP A 109 -4.30 -4.30 18.66
C ASP A 109 -3.31 -5.35 18.15
N GLU A 110 -3.74 -6.26 17.27
CA GLU A 110 -2.89 -7.30 16.68
C GLU A 110 -1.85 -6.69 15.72
N LEU A 111 -2.26 -5.70 14.92
CA LEU A 111 -1.35 -4.95 14.07
C LEU A 111 -0.59 -3.93 14.91
N ARG A 112 0.71 -4.17 15.10
CA ARG A 112 1.60 -3.25 15.79
C ARG A 112 2.55 -2.57 14.82
N LEU A 113 2.88 -1.32 15.09
CA LEU A 113 3.70 -0.47 14.23
C LEU A 113 4.99 -0.11 14.95
N ALA A 114 6.11 -0.52 14.36
CA ALA A 114 7.40 0.03 14.73
C ALA A 114 7.51 1.44 14.14
N VAL A 115 7.91 2.38 14.99
CA VAL A 115 8.02 3.79 14.64
C VAL A 115 9.47 4.10 14.33
N GLY A 116 9.73 4.63 13.13
CA GLY A 116 11.07 5.05 12.75
C GLY A 116 11.49 6.34 13.44
N ASP A 117 12.75 6.73 13.26
CA ASP A 117 13.37 7.87 13.96
C ASP A 117 12.62 9.20 13.85
N GLN A 118 11.85 9.39 12.77
CA GLN A 118 11.08 10.61 12.54
C GLN A 118 9.59 10.45 12.85
N GLY A 119 9.11 9.34 13.44
CA GLY A 119 7.69 9.17 13.75
C GLY A 119 6.83 8.55 12.63
N GLN A 120 7.45 8.15 11.52
CA GLN A 120 6.79 7.41 10.44
C GLN A 120 6.71 5.91 10.75
N THR A 121 5.71 5.22 10.20
CA THR A 121 5.67 3.75 10.25
C THR A 121 6.89 3.16 9.52
N ALA A 122 7.73 2.41 10.23
CA ALA A 122 8.96 1.82 9.69
C ALA A 122 8.79 0.34 9.31
N ARG A 123 8.02 -0.40 10.11
CA ARG A 123 7.72 -1.84 9.95
C ARG A 123 6.41 -2.18 10.66
N ILE A 124 5.74 -3.23 10.21
CA ILE A 124 4.62 -3.84 10.93
C ILE A 124 5.07 -5.08 11.69
N TRP A 125 4.45 -5.31 12.84
CA TRP A 125 4.61 -6.47 13.70
C TRP A 125 3.24 -7.16 13.84
N LEU A 126 3.22 -8.47 13.65
CA LEU A 126 2.01 -9.29 13.67
C LEU A 126 2.19 -10.47 14.63
N PRO A 127 1.15 -10.90 15.35
CA PRO A 127 1.25 -12.04 16.26
C PRO A 127 1.50 -13.37 15.53
N HIS A 128 0.99 -13.51 14.31
CA HIS A 128 1.13 -14.70 13.47
C HIS A 128 0.97 -14.37 11.98
N GLY A 129 1.27 -15.33 11.10
CA GLY A 129 1.19 -15.22 9.64
C GLY A 129 -0.22 -15.17 9.04
N GLY A 130 -1.24 -14.88 9.84
CA GLY A 130 -2.63 -14.82 9.40
C GLY A 130 -3.37 -16.16 9.39
N VAL A 131 -4.54 -16.14 8.75
CA VAL A 131 -5.44 -17.29 8.54
C VAL A 131 -5.75 -17.46 7.05
N PRO A 132 -6.12 -18.66 6.57
CA PRO A 132 -6.50 -18.84 5.18
C PRO A 132 -7.64 -17.89 4.76
N LEU A 133 -7.60 -17.39 3.53
CA LEU A 133 -8.64 -16.53 2.99
C LEU A 133 -10.01 -17.23 3.03
N SER A 134 -11.00 -16.54 3.57
CA SER A 134 -12.38 -17.03 3.67
C SER A 134 -13.14 -16.97 2.33
N SER A 135 -12.66 -16.16 1.37
CA SER A 135 -13.28 -15.99 0.05
C SER A 135 -12.26 -15.56 -1.00
N SER A 136 -12.44 -16.06 -2.23
CA SER A 136 -11.69 -15.61 -3.41
C SER A 136 -12.35 -14.44 -4.14
N ALA A 137 -13.59 -14.07 -3.78
CA ALA A 137 -14.31 -12.96 -4.39
C ALA A 137 -13.57 -11.64 -4.11
N PRO A 138 -13.17 -10.84 -5.13
CA PRO A 138 -12.24 -9.72 -4.96
C PRO A 138 -12.64 -8.72 -3.86
N GLN A 139 -13.92 -8.37 -3.76
CA GLN A 139 -14.39 -7.43 -2.75
C GLN A 139 -14.22 -7.98 -1.33
N ALA A 140 -14.64 -9.23 -1.08
CA ALA A 140 -14.47 -9.88 0.22
C ALA A 140 -12.98 -10.10 0.52
N ARG A 141 -12.21 -10.52 -0.49
CA ARG A 141 -10.79 -10.86 -0.40
C ARG A 141 -9.90 -9.70 0.06
N PHE A 142 -10.24 -8.45 -0.28
CA PHE A 142 -9.43 -7.28 0.06
C PHE A 142 -10.06 -6.36 1.12
N CYS A 143 -11.24 -6.71 1.62
CA CYS A 143 -12.04 -5.90 2.55
C CYS A 143 -11.25 -5.48 3.80
N ARG A 144 -10.59 -6.43 4.48
CA ARG A 144 -9.79 -6.16 5.69
C ARG A 144 -8.72 -5.09 5.48
N LEU A 145 -8.06 -5.07 4.32
CA LEU A 145 -7.05 -4.07 4.02
C LEU A 145 -7.68 -2.73 3.62
N PHE A 146 -8.58 -2.75 2.62
CA PHE A 146 -9.05 -1.53 1.99
C PHE A 146 -10.16 -0.85 2.78
N ASP A 147 -11.19 -1.59 3.19
CA ASP A 147 -12.36 -1.05 3.86
C ASP A 147 -12.15 -0.93 5.37
N ASP A 148 -11.53 -1.90 6.02
CA ASP A 148 -11.43 -1.89 7.50
C ASP A 148 -10.19 -1.15 8.02
N HIS A 149 -9.05 -1.26 7.34
CA HIS A 149 -7.81 -0.61 7.77
C HIS A 149 -7.58 0.74 7.07
N CYS A 150 -7.59 0.76 5.74
CA CYS A 150 -7.21 1.97 4.99
C CYS A 150 -8.30 3.04 4.97
N ALA A 151 -9.57 2.70 4.74
CA ALA A 151 -10.62 3.71 4.57
C ALA A 151 -10.80 4.61 5.81
N PRO A 152 -10.92 4.09 7.06
CA PRO A 152 -11.11 4.94 8.23
C PRO A 152 -9.91 5.85 8.49
N LEU A 153 -8.69 5.34 8.30
CA LEU A 153 -7.47 6.15 8.43
C LEU A 153 -7.39 7.23 7.35
N ILE A 154 -7.77 6.93 6.11
CA ILE A 154 -7.79 7.90 5.00
C ILE A 154 -8.79 9.02 5.28
N GLU A 155 -9.97 8.70 5.79
CA GLU A 155 -10.98 9.69 6.17
C GLU A 155 -10.46 10.61 7.27
N LEU A 156 -9.84 10.05 8.31
CA LEU A 156 -9.28 10.83 9.40
C LEU A 156 -8.11 11.72 8.94
N LEU A 157 -7.21 11.19 8.10
CA LEU A 157 -6.11 11.96 7.50
C LEU A 157 -6.63 13.12 6.65
N ALA A 158 -7.71 12.91 5.88
CA ALA A 158 -8.35 13.96 5.10
C ALA A 158 -8.92 15.07 5.99
N VAL A 159 -9.58 14.70 7.09
CA VAL A 159 -10.10 15.67 8.06
C VAL A 159 -8.99 16.45 8.75
N ILE A 160 -7.94 15.80 9.23
CA ILE A 160 -6.84 16.45 9.96
C ILE A 160 -6.03 17.39 9.05
N SER A 161 -5.73 16.95 7.83
CA SER A 161 -4.85 17.70 6.92
C SER A 161 -5.59 18.72 6.04
N GLY A 162 -6.90 18.57 5.85
CA GLY A 162 -7.66 19.32 4.85
C GLY A 162 -7.30 18.95 3.40
N LEU A 163 -6.67 17.81 3.16
CA LEU A 163 -6.48 17.24 1.83
C LEU A 163 -7.70 16.43 1.39
N SER A 164 -7.92 16.35 0.07
CA SER A 164 -8.89 15.40 -0.46
C SER A 164 -8.46 13.97 -0.15
N ALA A 165 -9.40 13.13 0.31
CA ALA A 165 -9.21 11.69 0.48
C ALA A 165 -8.58 11.00 -0.75
N LYS A 166 -8.85 11.53 -1.97
CA LYS A 166 -8.27 11.04 -3.22
C LYS A 166 -6.73 11.07 -3.23
N VAL A 167 -6.10 11.99 -2.52
CA VAL A 167 -4.62 12.05 -2.40
C VAL A 167 -4.11 10.83 -1.66
N PHE A 168 -4.73 10.47 -0.55
CA PHE A 168 -4.33 9.31 0.24
C PHE A 168 -4.66 7.98 -0.46
N TRP A 169 -5.83 7.88 -1.09
CA TRP A 169 -6.15 6.75 -1.97
C TRP A 169 -5.16 6.61 -3.12
N SER A 170 -4.72 7.71 -3.74
CA SER A 170 -3.66 7.67 -4.76
C SER A 170 -2.29 7.28 -4.20
N ASN A 171 -1.98 7.66 -2.96
CA ASN A 171 -0.75 7.25 -2.28
C ASN A 171 -0.75 5.73 -2.06
N LEU A 172 -1.86 5.18 -1.58
CA LEU A 172 -2.06 3.73 -1.43
C LEU A 172 -2.02 3.01 -2.79
N GLY A 173 -2.81 3.47 -3.76
CA GLY A 173 -3.04 2.76 -5.02
C GLY A 173 -1.79 2.57 -5.88
N HIS A 174 -0.78 3.45 -5.77
CA HIS A 174 0.52 3.20 -6.37
C HIS A 174 1.14 1.89 -5.86
N TYR A 175 1.11 1.64 -4.55
CA TYR A 175 1.70 0.44 -3.96
C TYR A 175 0.87 -0.79 -4.30
N VAL A 176 -0.46 -0.66 -4.25
CA VAL A 176 -1.38 -1.74 -4.62
C VAL A 176 -1.14 -2.21 -6.06
N GLU A 177 -1.06 -1.30 -7.03
CA GLU A 177 -0.79 -1.65 -8.43
C GLU A 177 0.61 -2.25 -8.62
N PHE A 178 1.62 -1.71 -7.90
CA PHE A 178 2.96 -2.28 -7.92
C PHE A 178 2.98 -3.72 -7.41
N VAL A 179 2.28 -4.02 -6.30
CA VAL A 179 2.23 -5.37 -5.73
C VAL A 179 1.53 -6.33 -6.67
N GLY A 180 0.39 -5.95 -7.27
CA GLY A 180 -0.29 -6.78 -8.26
C GLY A 180 0.67 -7.20 -9.39
N LYS A 181 1.42 -6.24 -9.94
CA LYS A 181 2.43 -6.55 -10.97
C LYS A 181 3.64 -7.32 -10.48
N ALA A 182 4.08 -7.09 -9.24
CA ALA A 182 5.16 -7.86 -8.65
C ALA A 182 4.75 -9.32 -8.47
N CYS A 183 3.57 -9.58 -7.91
CA CYS A 183 3.03 -10.92 -7.71
C CYS A 183 2.85 -11.67 -9.04
N SER A 184 2.26 -11.05 -10.08
CA SER A 184 2.11 -11.73 -11.39
C SER A 184 3.45 -12.01 -12.11
N ARG A 185 4.56 -11.37 -11.69
CA ARG A 185 5.93 -11.63 -12.21
C ARG A 185 6.70 -12.64 -11.38
N HIS A 186 6.16 -13.13 -10.27
CA HIS A 186 6.87 -14.09 -9.44
C HIS A 186 7.03 -15.42 -10.20
N PRO A 187 8.24 -16.02 -10.26
CA PRO A 187 8.51 -17.22 -11.07
C PRO A 187 7.59 -18.41 -10.76
N GLU A 188 7.28 -18.59 -9.47
CA GLU A 188 6.47 -19.73 -8.99
C GLU A 188 4.96 -19.46 -8.92
N PHE A 189 4.54 -18.19 -9.04
CA PHE A 189 3.15 -17.78 -8.84
C PHE A 189 2.66 -16.96 -10.04
N SER A 190 2.69 -17.57 -11.22
CA SER A 190 2.20 -16.92 -12.44
C SER A 190 0.76 -16.42 -12.27
N ALA A 191 0.46 -15.21 -12.75
CA ALA A 191 -0.87 -14.59 -12.69
C ALA A 191 -1.45 -14.38 -11.27
N ALA A 192 -0.67 -14.57 -10.20
CA ALA A 192 -1.19 -14.47 -8.84
C ALA A 192 -1.67 -13.06 -8.45
N GLY A 193 -1.21 -12.02 -9.16
CA GLY A 193 -1.66 -10.64 -8.97
C GLY A 193 -2.94 -10.28 -9.71
N ASP A 194 -3.41 -11.10 -10.65
CA ASP A 194 -4.54 -10.78 -11.54
C ASP A 194 -5.82 -10.39 -10.79
N PRO A 195 -6.22 -11.08 -9.70
CA PRO A 195 -7.39 -10.68 -8.92
C PRO A 195 -7.31 -9.25 -8.37
N LEU A 196 -6.11 -8.78 -8.03
CA LEU A 196 -5.90 -7.41 -7.58
C LEU A 196 -5.91 -6.43 -8.75
N LEU A 197 -5.33 -6.81 -9.90
CA LEU A 197 -5.34 -5.97 -11.10
C LEU A 197 -6.75 -5.79 -11.65
N ASP A 198 -7.56 -6.86 -11.68
CA ASP A 198 -8.98 -6.82 -12.04
C ASP A 198 -9.79 -5.93 -11.08
N TYR A 199 -9.48 -5.99 -9.78
CA TYR A 199 -10.06 -5.07 -8.80
C TYR A 199 -9.73 -3.61 -9.15
N LEU A 200 -8.48 -3.30 -9.53
CA LEU A 200 -8.07 -1.95 -9.92
C LEU A 200 -8.71 -1.48 -11.24
N ASP A 201 -9.10 -2.39 -12.13
CA ASP A 201 -9.85 -2.08 -13.36
C ASP A 201 -11.37 -2.08 -13.18
N THR A 202 -11.86 -2.37 -11.97
CA THR A 202 -13.28 -2.28 -11.63
C THR A 202 -13.65 -0.86 -11.18
N LYS A 203 -14.40 -0.13 -12.01
CA LYS A 203 -14.79 1.28 -11.75
C LYS A 203 -15.81 1.46 -10.63
N THR A 204 -16.77 0.53 -10.56
CA THR A 204 -17.86 0.50 -9.59
C THR A 204 -17.90 -0.89 -8.99
N LEU A 205 -17.82 -0.96 -7.66
CA LEU A 205 -17.82 -2.21 -6.91
C LEU A 205 -19.21 -2.86 -6.92
N PRO A 206 -19.35 -4.17 -6.61
CA PRO A 206 -20.63 -4.85 -6.57
C PRO A 206 -21.67 -4.23 -5.63
N ASP A 207 -21.23 -3.51 -4.59
CA ASP A 207 -22.10 -2.75 -3.67
C ASP A 207 -22.57 -1.39 -4.22
N GLY A 208 -22.21 -1.05 -5.46
CA GLY A 208 -22.56 0.21 -6.12
C GLY A 208 -21.63 1.39 -5.81
N ARG A 209 -20.69 1.26 -4.86
CA ARG A 209 -19.72 2.33 -4.57
C ARG A 209 -18.73 2.49 -5.72
N ARG A 210 -18.24 3.71 -5.93
CA ARG A 210 -17.09 3.95 -6.80
C ARG A 210 -15.84 3.37 -6.14
N ASN A 211 -15.07 2.59 -6.90
CA ASN A 211 -13.80 2.07 -6.40
C ASN A 211 -12.78 3.22 -6.24
N PRO A 212 -12.33 3.54 -5.02
CA PRO A 212 -11.38 4.63 -4.80
C PRO A 212 -9.98 4.33 -5.36
N LEU A 213 -9.69 3.05 -5.61
CA LEU A 213 -8.45 2.56 -6.20
C LEU A 213 -8.57 2.33 -7.71
N TYR A 214 -9.67 2.74 -8.37
CA TYR A 214 -9.83 2.53 -9.80
C TYR A 214 -8.71 3.19 -10.60
N GLN A 215 -7.89 2.36 -11.25
CA GLN A 215 -6.76 2.71 -12.10
C GLN A 215 -5.90 3.83 -11.48
N PRO A 216 -5.16 3.55 -10.39
CA PRO A 216 -4.46 4.59 -9.63
C PRO A 216 -3.22 5.12 -10.38
N VAL A 217 -2.81 4.38 -11.41
CA VAL A 217 -1.65 4.62 -12.26
C VAL A 217 -2.10 4.55 -13.72
N ARG A 218 -1.40 5.30 -14.59
CA ARG A 218 -1.51 5.24 -16.04
C ARG A 218 -0.14 4.96 -16.64
N TYR A 219 -0.15 4.37 -17.83
CA TYR A 219 1.03 4.10 -18.62
C TYR A 219 1.02 5.03 -19.83
N LEU A 220 2.09 5.80 -20.01
CA LEU A 220 2.21 6.79 -21.08
C LEU A 220 3.33 6.37 -22.04
N GLU A 221 3.03 6.38 -23.35
CA GLU A 221 4.04 6.21 -24.40
C GLU A 221 4.81 7.51 -24.58
N LEU A 222 5.97 7.63 -23.94
CA LEU A 222 6.83 8.81 -23.99
C LEU A 222 8.10 8.60 -24.84
N GLY A 223 8.09 7.61 -25.73
CA GLY A 223 9.19 7.32 -26.65
C GLY A 223 10.35 6.52 -26.07
N GLY A 224 10.22 5.98 -24.85
CA GLY A 224 11.15 5.00 -24.29
C GLY A 224 10.81 3.56 -24.67
N GLU A 225 11.69 2.61 -24.37
CA GLU A 225 11.48 1.17 -24.65
C GLU A 225 10.27 0.59 -23.91
N THR A 226 9.92 1.17 -22.75
CA THR A 226 8.76 0.77 -21.97
C THR A 226 7.87 1.97 -21.64
N PRO A 227 6.55 1.77 -21.53
CA PRO A 227 5.64 2.87 -21.20
C PRO A 227 5.93 3.44 -19.81
N SER A 228 5.96 4.77 -19.72
CA SER A 228 6.23 5.46 -18.47
C SER A 228 5.09 5.28 -17.47
N ARG A 229 5.41 4.73 -16.30
CA ARG A 229 4.48 4.52 -15.20
C ARG A 229 4.23 5.82 -14.42
N VAL A 230 3.02 6.38 -14.54
CA VAL A 230 2.66 7.69 -13.98
C VAL A 230 1.46 7.58 -13.04
N ARG A 231 1.56 8.14 -11.82
CA ARG A 231 0.42 8.21 -10.90
C ARG A 231 -0.64 9.18 -11.41
N ARG A 232 -1.93 8.90 -11.17
CA ARG A 232 -3.00 9.81 -11.61
C ARG A 232 -3.12 11.09 -10.79
N LEU A 233 -2.71 11.07 -9.53
CA LEU A 233 -2.73 12.24 -8.64
C LEU A 233 -1.36 12.48 -8.01
N CYS A 234 -1.03 13.75 -7.80
CA CYS A 234 0.20 14.14 -7.15
C CYS A 234 0.11 13.91 -5.64
N CYS A 235 1.15 13.31 -5.06
CA CYS A 235 1.24 13.13 -3.60
C CYS A 235 1.75 14.40 -2.87
N ILE A 236 1.91 15.52 -3.58
CA ILE A 236 2.37 16.83 -3.08
C ILE A 236 3.69 16.82 -2.30
N LYS A 237 4.51 15.77 -2.43
CA LYS A 237 5.82 15.64 -1.76
C LYS A 237 6.71 16.87 -1.97
N TYR A 238 6.66 17.44 -3.16
CA TYR A 238 7.46 18.58 -3.58
C TYR A 238 7.20 19.88 -2.80
N ARG A 239 6.14 19.92 -1.97
CA ARG A 239 5.88 21.06 -1.08
C ARG A 239 6.73 20.99 0.20
N LEU A 240 7.41 19.88 0.46
CA LEU A 240 8.41 19.79 1.53
C LEU A 240 9.73 20.42 1.08
N PRO A 241 10.49 21.05 1.99
CA PRO A 241 11.77 21.67 1.67
C PRO A 241 12.74 20.68 1.02
N GLY A 242 13.36 21.08 -0.10
CA GLY A 242 14.40 20.28 -0.78
C GLY A 242 13.90 19.05 -1.54
N GLU A 243 12.59 18.75 -1.54
CA GLU A 243 12.07 17.52 -2.14
C GLU A 243 11.67 17.70 -3.61
N PRO A 244 12.21 16.89 -4.55
CA PRO A 244 11.87 17.00 -5.95
C PRO A 244 10.50 16.38 -6.29
N LEU A 245 10.02 16.66 -7.50
CA LEU A 245 8.93 15.88 -8.10
C LEU A 245 9.34 14.40 -8.20
N CYS A 246 8.48 13.48 -7.74
CA CYS A 246 8.79 12.05 -7.79
C CYS A 246 8.89 11.52 -9.23
N GLY A 247 9.58 10.39 -9.43
CA GLY A 247 9.76 9.73 -10.74
C GLY A 247 8.48 9.64 -11.59
N GLY A 248 7.43 8.98 -11.06
CA GLY A 248 6.11 8.87 -11.70
C GLY A 248 5.11 9.97 -11.30
N CYS A 249 5.55 11.22 -11.16
CA CYS A 249 4.69 12.35 -10.76
C CYS A 249 3.89 12.89 -11.96
N PRO A 250 2.55 13.08 -11.84
CA PRO A 250 1.74 13.64 -12.92
C PRO A 250 1.97 15.13 -13.20
N LEU A 251 2.71 15.85 -12.34
CA LEU A 251 3.01 17.27 -12.53
C LEU A 251 4.22 17.52 -13.43
N LYS A 252 5.04 16.49 -13.68
CA LYS A 252 6.18 16.57 -14.58
C LYS A 252 5.72 16.99 -15.98
N PRO A 253 6.40 17.93 -16.66
CA PRO A 253 5.98 18.44 -17.97
C PRO A 253 5.68 17.34 -18.99
N GLU A 254 6.54 16.33 -19.08
CA GLU A 254 6.43 15.17 -19.98
C GLU A 254 5.22 14.28 -19.68
N ASN A 255 4.69 14.33 -18.46
CA ASN A 255 3.57 13.51 -18.00
C ASN A 255 2.21 14.21 -18.09
N LYS A 256 2.20 15.50 -18.48
CA LYS A 256 0.95 16.25 -18.64
C LYS A 256 0.23 15.71 -19.87
N PRO A 257 -1.09 15.46 -19.80
CA PRO A 257 -1.85 15.13 -20.99
C PRO A 257 -1.62 16.24 -22.01
N SER A 258 -1.32 15.88 -23.26
CA SER A 258 -1.38 16.84 -24.36
C SER A 258 -2.77 17.48 -24.29
N LYS A 259 -2.84 18.82 -24.27
CA LYS A 259 -4.12 19.51 -24.38
C LYS A 259 -4.68 19.13 -25.75
N GLN A 260 -5.52 18.09 -25.83
CA GLN A 260 -6.40 17.92 -26.98
C GLN A 260 -7.24 19.19 -27.02
N ARG A 261 -6.97 20.04 -28.03
CA ARG A 261 -7.86 21.12 -28.41
C ARG A 261 -9.22 20.44 -28.65
N ARG A 262 -10.18 20.72 -27.74
CA ARG A 262 -11.59 20.50 -28.03
C ARG A 262 -12.01 21.44 -29.14
#